data_AF-A0A4Q4MTK2-F1
#
_entry.id   AF-A0A4Q4MTK2-F1
#
_cell.length_a   1.000
_cell.length_b   1.000
_cell.length_c   1.000
_cell.angle_alpha   90.00
_cell.angle_beta   90.00
_cell.angle_gamma   90.00
#
_symmetry.space_group_name_H-M   'P 1'
#
loop_
_entity.id
_entity.type
_entity.pdbx_description
1 polymer ?
#
loop_
_entity_poly.entity_id
_entity_poly.type
_entity_poly.pdbx_seq_one_letter_code
_entity_poly.pdbx_strand_id
1 'polypeptide(L)'
;MLHETDARYSLLMGNDSKEIGKPDLCAVKRGDTNFQNLEVNLLYGAYDYQRFVLRIAIPNLTPLREHWTMAEQINLGPMDFFPADWSGDGALDLVMIKKSYTGTQVRIFSGADKLQTILFEAEINLGKTDDTWTFGMGKWGEGEKPDLIAIKKSSTVTKTTEVYILKGDDRFRTAKLQTQTALHETDSKWDFVVADWNGDGKPDLVAIKKSETATKCTEVHVLSGASSFQEFSLRAETPLFKTHGLFEFAVADWTRNGKSDLIAFKKRETATGNTEVHVMTQLV
;
A
#
# COMPACT_ATOMS: atom_id res chain seq x y z
N MET A 1 0.22 1.94 23.17
CA MET A 1 0.54 3.06 22.28
C MET A 1 1.76 2.68 21.45
N LEU A 2 1.79 3.05 20.17
CA LEU A 2 2.94 2.80 19.30
C LEU A 2 3.94 3.95 19.50
N HIS A 3 5.13 3.64 20.03
CA HIS A 3 6.22 4.62 20.10
C HIS A 3 6.61 5.10 18.70
N GLU A 4 7.31 6.24 18.61
CA GLU A 4 7.80 6.74 17.32
C GLU A 4 8.48 5.64 16.51
N THR A 5 7.97 5.44 15.30
CA THR A 5 8.46 4.42 14.38
C THR A 5 9.44 5.03 13.39
N ASP A 6 10.61 4.44 13.24
CA ASP A 6 11.60 4.92 12.28
C ASP A 6 11.27 4.48 10.83
N ALA A 7 12.14 4.83 9.87
CA ALA A 7 11.96 4.48 8.46
C ALA A 7 11.96 2.95 8.19
N ARG A 8 12.30 2.12 9.18
CA ARG A 8 12.21 0.66 9.08
C ARG A 8 10.78 0.16 9.25
N TYR A 9 9.86 0.98 9.74
CA TYR A 9 8.45 0.60 9.86
C TYR A 9 7.64 1.13 8.67
N SER A 10 6.81 0.25 8.12
CA SER A 10 5.69 0.59 7.26
C SER A 10 4.39 0.41 8.04
N LEU A 11 3.53 1.43 8.03
CA LEU A 11 2.19 1.44 8.61
C LEU A 11 1.17 1.42 7.49
N LEU A 12 0.48 0.30 7.37
CA LEU A 12 -0.41 -0.01 6.26
C LEU A 12 -1.82 -0.18 6.81
N MET A 13 -2.84 0.28 6.08
CA MET A 13 -4.22 -0.03 6.41
C MET A 13 -4.95 -0.69 5.26
N GLY A 14 -5.88 -1.56 5.59
CA GLY A 14 -6.83 -2.15 4.66
C GLY A 14 -8.21 -2.20 5.30
N ASN A 15 -9.25 -1.96 4.50
CA ASN A 15 -10.61 -2.28 4.90
C ASN A 15 -10.74 -3.81 4.99
N ASP A 16 -11.45 -4.31 6.00
CA ASP A 16 -11.91 -5.71 6.00
C ASP A 16 -12.79 -5.93 4.76
N SER A 17 -12.60 -7.03 4.03
CA SER A 17 -13.33 -7.33 2.79
C SER A 17 -14.83 -7.51 3.00
N LYS A 18 -15.27 -7.74 4.24
CA LYS A 18 -16.68 -7.79 4.59
C LYS A 18 -17.25 -6.43 5.02
N GLU A 19 -16.41 -5.41 5.18
CA GLU A 19 -16.75 -4.04 5.62
C GLU A 19 -17.60 -3.96 6.92
N ILE A 20 -17.61 -5.05 7.71
CA ILE A 20 -18.43 -5.16 8.93
C ILE A 20 -17.73 -4.46 10.11
N GLY A 21 -16.41 -4.25 10.02
CA GLY A 21 -15.55 -3.61 11.02
C GLY A 21 -14.91 -2.30 10.54
N LYS A 22 -14.13 -1.65 11.42
CA LYS A 22 -13.27 -0.51 11.04
C LYS A 22 -11.93 -1.02 10.45
N PRO A 23 -11.13 -0.20 9.74
CA PRO A 23 -9.90 -0.64 9.06
C PRO A 23 -8.86 -1.29 9.99
N ASP A 24 -8.18 -2.31 9.49
CA ASP A 24 -7.06 -2.98 10.17
C ASP A 24 -5.74 -2.23 9.93
N LEU A 25 -4.86 -2.15 10.94
CA LEU A 25 -3.54 -1.53 10.86
C LEU A 25 -2.41 -2.57 10.89
N CYS A 26 -1.74 -2.78 9.76
CA CYS A 26 -0.54 -3.60 9.71
C CYS A 26 0.71 -2.75 9.93
N ALA A 27 1.52 -3.09 10.93
CA ALA A 27 2.84 -2.51 11.14
C ALA A 27 3.92 -3.54 10.73
N VAL A 28 4.61 -3.26 9.63
CA VAL A 28 5.71 -4.08 9.14
C VAL A 28 7.03 -3.43 9.53
N LYS A 29 7.81 -4.07 10.40
CA LYS A 29 9.16 -3.61 10.78
C LYS A 29 10.19 -4.39 10.00
N ARG A 30 10.93 -3.69 9.15
CA ARG A 30 12.05 -4.22 8.40
C ARG A 30 13.25 -4.38 9.33
N GLY A 31 13.93 -5.52 9.24
CA GLY A 31 15.33 -5.61 9.65
C GLY A 31 16.20 -4.71 8.77
N ASP A 32 17.48 -4.58 9.08
CA ASP A 32 18.44 -3.90 8.19
C ASP A 32 18.47 -4.57 6.79
N THR A 33 19.37 -4.12 5.90
CA THR A 33 19.45 -4.53 4.49
C THR A 33 19.50 -6.03 4.22
N ASN A 34 19.76 -6.85 5.25
CA ASN A 34 19.71 -8.30 5.18
C ASN A 34 18.55 -8.82 6.03
N PHE A 35 17.67 -9.57 5.38
CA PHE A 35 16.37 -10.10 5.84
C PHE A 35 16.30 -10.92 7.12
N GLN A 36 17.38 -10.99 7.90
CA GLN A 36 17.46 -11.83 9.08
C GLN A 36 16.50 -11.39 10.19
N ASN A 37 15.93 -10.18 10.11
CA ASN A 37 15.10 -9.58 11.18
C ASN A 37 13.80 -8.89 10.68
N LEU A 38 13.15 -9.36 9.61
CA LEU A 38 11.80 -8.87 9.25
C LEU A 38 10.80 -9.31 10.33
N GLU A 39 10.17 -8.35 10.99
CA GLU A 39 9.12 -8.56 11.99
C GLU A 39 7.81 -7.97 11.45
N VAL A 40 6.76 -8.79 11.36
CA VAL A 40 5.42 -8.31 11.00
C VAL A 40 4.55 -8.31 12.25
N ASN A 41 4.02 -7.15 12.59
CA ASN A 41 3.09 -6.95 13.69
C ASN A 41 1.76 -6.46 13.13
N LEU A 42 0.76 -7.34 13.03
CA LEU A 42 -0.59 -6.95 12.65
C LEU A 42 -1.34 -6.49 13.92
N LEU A 43 -1.77 -5.24 13.90
CA LEU A 43 -2.52 -4.59 14.97
C LEU A 43 -3.94 -4.34 14.47
N TYR A 44 -4.97 -4.76 15.20
CA TYR A 44 -6.30 -4.18 14.96
C TYR A 44 -6.54 -3.07 15.98
N GLY A 45 -7.16 -1.99 15.52
CA GLY A 45 -7.72 -1.01 16.44
C GLY A 45 -8.85 -1.65 17.22
N ALA A 46 -8.78 -1.67 18.55
CA ALA A 46 -9.99 -1.75 19.34
C ALA A 46 -10.89 -0.55 18.96
N TYR A 47 -12.18 -0.64 19.23
CA TYR A 47 -13.26 0.26 18.76
C TYR A 47 -12.99 1.79 18.73
N ASP A 48 -11.96 2.29 19.44
CA ASP A 48 -11.54 3.70 19.56
C ASP A 48 -10.10 4.03 19.07
N TYR A 49 -9.32 3.05 18.57
CA TYR A 49 -7.89 3.18 18.20
C TYR A 49 -6.97 3.77 19.29
N GLN A 50 -7.44 3.86 20.54
CA GLN A 50 -6.60 4.18 21.70
C GLN A 50 -5.91 2.93 22.23
N ARG A 51 -6.46 1.75 21.93
CA ARG A 51 -5.91 0.44 22.25
C ARG A 51 -5.75 -0.36 20.96
N PHE A 52 -4.52 -0.70 20.64
CA PHE A 52 -4.22 -1.67 19.61
C PHE A 52 -4.13 -3.05 20.24
N VAL A 53 -4.77 -4.03 19.64
CA VAL A 53 -4.60 -5.43 20.03
C VAL A 53 -3.74 -6.11 18.97
N LEU A 54 -2.62 -6.66 19.43
CA LEU A 54 -1.71 -7.45 18.61
C LEU A 54 -2.38 -8.78 18.22
N ARG A 55 -2.68 -8.96 16.93
CA ARG A 55 -3.26 -10.20 16.38
C ARG A 55 -2.19 -11.18 15.93
N ILE A 56 -1.16 -10.63 15.32
CA ILE A 56 -0.06 -11.38 14.75
C ILE A 56 1.20 -10.66 15.18
N ALA A 57 2.06 -11.34 15.95
CA ALA A 57 3.47 -10.99 16.05
C ALA A 57 4.26 -12.15 15.48
N ILE A 58 4.95 -11.90 14.37
CA ILE A 58 5.88 -12.87 13.80
C ILE A 58 7.27 -12.31 13.99
N PRO A 59 7.94 -12.64 15.11
CA PRO A 59 9.32 -12.22 15.33
C PRO A 59 10.30 -12.98 14.45
N ASN A 60 9.88 -14.11 13.85
CA ASN A 60 10.75 -14.95 13.04
C ASN A 60 9.99 -15.58 11.87
N LEU A 61 10.32 -15.11 10.68
CA LEU A 61 9.79 -15.58 9.40
C LEU A 61 10.62 -16.75 8.82
N THR A 62 11.07 -17.70 9.66
CA THR A 62 11.86 -18.86 9.20
C THR A 62 11.18 -19.66 8.06
N PRO A 63 9.84 -19.86 8.04
CA PRO A 63 9.16 -20.47 6.90
C PRO A 63 9.35 -19.70 5.57
N LEU A 64 9.59 -18.38 5.60
CA LEU A 64 9.94 -17.62 4.39
C LEU A 64 11.29 -18.01 3.80
N ARG A 65 12.21 -18.48 4.65
CA ARG A 65 13.64 -18.62 4.37
C ARG A 65 14.02 -20.00 3.86
N GLU A 66 13.19 -21.02 4.05
CA GLU A 66 13.50 -22.40 3.62
C GLU A 66 13.72 -22.53 2.11
N HIS A 67 13.22 -21.57 1.33
CA HIS A 67 13.41 -21.50 -0.13
C HIS A 67 14.20 -20.29 -0.61
N TRP A 68 14.76 -19.47 0.29
CA TRP A 68 15.61 -18.33 -0.07
C TRP A 68 17.07 -18.79 -0.16
N THR A 69 17.51 -19.18 -1.36
CA THR A 69 18.91 -19.57 -1.55
C THR A 69 19.83 -18.38 -1.32
N MET A 70 20.92 -18.58 -0.55
CA MET A 70 21.84 -17.51 -0.12
C MET A 70 22.44 -16.66 -1.27
N ALA A 71 22.43 -17.16 -2.51
CA ALA A 71 22.94 -16.45 -3.68
C ALA A 71 22.06 -15.25 -4.11
N GLU A 72 20.79 -15.19 -3.70
CA GLU A 72 19.88 -14.09 -4.03
C GLU A 72 20.07 -12.84 -3.16
N GLN A 73 20.90 -12.91 -2.11
CA GLN A 73 21.01 -11.86 -1.07
C GLN A 73 21.80 -10.61 -1.50
N ILE A 74 22.50 -10.62 -2.64
CA ILE A 74 23.43 -9.55 -3.04
C ILE A 74 22.81 -8.53 -4.02
N ASN A 75 21.59 -8.76 -4.51
CA ASN A 75 20.87 -7.93 -5.49
C ASN A 75 19.43 -7.62 -5.06
N LEU A 76 19.23 -7.29 -3.79
CA LEU A 76 17.89 -7.08 -3.24
C LEU A 76 17.38 -5.68 -3.60
N GLY A 77 16.40 -5.61 -4.49
CA GLY A 77 15.66 -4.38 -4.73
C GLY A 77 14.70 -4.05 -3.58
N PRO A 78 14.13 -2.83 -3.58
CA PRO A 78 13.20 -2.39 -2.55
C PRO A 78 11.98 -3.31 -2.46
N MET A 79 11.44 -3.46 -1.25
CA MET A 79 10.18 -4.20 -1.03
C MET A 79 9.03 -3.27 -0.70
N ASP A 80 7.88 -3.58 -1.25
CA ASP A 80 6.59 -3.00 -0.89
C ASP A 80 5.73 -4.07 -0.23
N PHE A 81 4.94 -3.66 0.76
CA PHE A 81 4.00 -4.50 1.49
C PHE A 81 2.66 -3.80 1.54
N PHE A 82 1.57 -4.55 1.40
CA PHE A 82 0.22 -4.04 1.58
C PHE A 82 -0.75 -5.18 1.91
N PRO A 83 -1.82 -4.89 2.67
CA PRO A 83 -2.87 -5.87 2.95
C PRO A 83 -3.85 -5.99 1.77
N ALA A 84 -4.34 -7.20 1.51
CA ALA A 84 -5.47 -7.45 0.61
C ALA A 84 -6.10 -8.81 0.95
N ASP A 85 -7.43 -8.96 0.90
CA ASP A 85 -8.06 -10.28 0.98
C ASP A 85 -7.95 -10.98 -0.37
N TRP A 86 -6.81 -11.61 -0.64
CA TRP A 86 -6.53 -12.28 -1.90
C TRP A 86 -7.09 -13.71 -1.93
N SER A 87 -7.15 -14.35 -0.77
CA SER A 87 -7.74 -15.67 -0.59
C SER A 87 -9.26 -15.65 -0.77
N GLY A 88 -9.94 -14.56 -0.39
CA GLY A 88 -11.39 -14.40 -0.38
C GLY A 88 -12.04 -14.94 0.90
N ASP A 89 -11.27 -15.15 1.98
CA ASP A 89 -11.75 -15.77 3.22
C ASP A 89 -12.29 -14.77 4.26
N GLY A 90 -12.16 -13.46 3.99
CA GLY A 90 -12.56 -12.40 4.91
C GLY A 90 -11.45 -11.93 5.85
N ALA A 91 -10.24 -12.49 5.79
CA ALA A 91 -9.08 -11.99 6.48
C ALA A 91 -8.13 -11.31 5.48
N LEU A 92 -7.56 -10.16 5.87
CA LEU A 92 -6.54 -9.51 5.06
C LEU A 92 -5.27 -10.35 5.02
N ASP A 93 -4.87 -10.76 3.82
CA ASP A 93 -3.58 -11.40 3.54
C ASP A 93 -2.49 -10.32 3.44
N LEU A 94 -1.23 -10.72 3.68
CA LEU A 94 -0.08 -9.84 3.45
C LEU A 94 0.49 -10.10 2.06
N VAL A 95 0.47 -9.08 1.20
CA VAL A 95 1.15 -9.10 -0.09
C VAL A 95 2.53 -8.47 0.07
N MET A 96 3.54 -9.13 -0.48
CA MET A 96 4.91 -8.66 -0.56
C MET A 96 5.35 -8.61 -2.02
N ILE A 97 5.86 -7.45 -2.43
CA ILE A 97 6.43 -7.23 -3.76
C ILE A 97 7.92 -6.95 -3.59
N LYS A 98 8.76 -7.82 -4.16
CA LYS A 98 10.21 -7.59 -4.26
C LYS A 98 10.51 -7.02 -5.64
N LYS A 99 10.92 -5.75 -5.67
CA LYS A 99 11.35 -5.08 -6.89
C LYS A 99 12.70 -5.63 -7.35
N SER A 100 12.93 -5.65 -8.65
CA SER A 100 14.15 -6.23 -9.22
C SER A 100 14.43 -5.72 -10.61
N TYR A 101 15.73 -5.72 -10.96
CA TYR A 101 16.22 -5.46 -12.31
C TYR A 101 16.01 -6.64 -13.28
N THR A 102 15.80 -7.84 -12.76
CA THR A 102 15.69 -9.07 -13.56
C THR A 102 14.30 -9.68 -13.54
N GLY A 103 13.42 -9.28 -12.62
CA GLY A 103 12.12 -9.91 -12.42
C GLY A 103 11.43 -9.55 -11.12
N THR A 104 10.24 -8.96 -11.18
CA THR A 104 9.47 -8.56 -9.98
C THR A 104 8.84 -9.80 -9.35
N GLN A 105 9.10 -10.06 -8.07
CA GLN A 105 8.54 -11.21 -7.37
C GLN A 105 7.38 -10.78 -6.49
N VAL A 106 6.29 -11.54 -6.54
CA VAL A 106 5.12 -11.41 -5.67
C VAL A 106 5.04 -12.62 -4.77
N ARG A 107 4.82 -12.38 -3.47
CA ARG A 107 4.48 -13.42 -2.52
C ARG A 107 3.30 -12.97 -1.66
N ILE A 108 2.36 -13.88 -1.40
CA ILE A 108 1.14 -13.60 -0.62
C ILE A 108 1.06 -14.59 0.54
N PHE A 109 0.83 -14.08 1.74
CA PHE A 109 0.77 -14.85 2.98
C PHE A 109 -0.62 -14.79 3.58
N SER A 110 -1.14 -15.94 4.02
CA SER A 110 -2.49 -16.02 4.56
C SER A 110 -2.64 -15.22 5.85
N GLY A 111 -3.57 -14.27 5.87
CA GLY A 111 -3.94 -13.54 7.08
C GLY A 111 -4.61 -14.43 8.12
N ALA A 112 -5.47 -15.35 7.64
CA ALA A 112 -6.26 -16.24 8.47
C ALA A 112 -5.42 -17.18 9.35
N ASP A 113 -4.21 -17.53 8.92
CA ASP A 113 -3.31 -18.44 9.64
C ASP A 113 -2.12 -17.75 10.30
N LYS A 114 -2.19 -16.42 10.46
CA LYS A 114 -1.12 -15.61 11.03
C LYS A 114 0.16 -15.66 10.19
N LEU A 115 0.01 -15.54 8.87
CA LEU A 115 1.05 -15.49 7.84
C LEU A 115 2.00 -16.70 7.87
N GLN A 116 1.50 -17.88 8.27
CA GLN A 116 2.29 -19.11 8.29
C GLN A 116 2.24 -19.83 6.93
N THR A 117 1.17 -19.64 6.16
CA THR A 117 1.01 -20.24 4.82
C THR A 117 1.30 -19.22 3.73
N ILE A 118 2.10 -19.64 2.75
CA ILE A 118 2.26 -18.94 1.47
C ILE A 118 1.11 -19.36 0.56
N LEU A 119 0.22 -18.42 0.25
CA LEU A 119 -0.91 -18.62 -0.66
C LEU A 119 -0.47 -18.55 -2.13
N PHE A 120 0.54 -17.73 -2.41
CA PHE A 120 1.03 -17.50 -3.76
C PHE A 120 2.48 -17.04 -3.77
N GLU A 121 3.24 -17.50 -4.76
CA GLU A 121 4.58 -17.03 -5.06
C GLU A 121 4.87 -17.17 -6.56
N ALA A 122 5.27 -16.07 -7.21
CA ALA A 122 5.77 -16.10 -8.58
C ALA A 122 6.56 -14.84 -8.92
N GLU A 123 7.38 -14.94 -9.97
CA GLU A 123 7.85 -13.78 -10.72
C GLU A 123 6.78 -13.33 -11.72
N ILE A 124 6.54 -12.03 -11.82
CA ILE A 124 5.54 -11.43 -12.72
C ILE A 124 6.23 -10.61 -13.82
N ASN A 125 5.60 -10.61 -15.00
CA ASN A 125 6.15 -9.97 -16.19
C ASN A 125 5.80 -8.47 -16.24
N LEU A 126 6.47 -7.67 -15.41
CA LEU A 126 6.42 -6.19 -15.42
C LEU A 126 7.71 -5.56 -15.95
N GLY A 127 8.71 -6.38 -16.28
CA GLY A 127 10.07 -5.92 -16.56
C GLY A 127 10.80 -5.42 -15.30
N LYS A 128 11.77 -4.54 -15.50
CA LYS A 128 12.55 -3.93 -14.42
C LYS A 128 11.66 -3.05 -13.54
N THR A 129 11.71 -3.30 -12.23
CA THR A 129 11.10 -2.46 -11.19
C THR A 129 12.15 -1.97 -10.20
N ASP A 130 12.08 -0.68 -9.85
CA ASP A 130 12.97 0.02 -8.91
C ASP A 130 12.18 1.10 -8.17
N ASP A 131 12.84 2.09 -7.57
CA ASP A 131 12.17 3.16 -6.81
C ASP A 131 11.24 4.06 -7.64
N THR A 132 11.29 3.96 -8.98
CA THR A 132 10.30 4.59 -9.87
C THR A 132 8.97 3.86 -9.87
N TRP A 133 8.86 2.69 -9.24
CA TRP A 133 7.63 1.91 -9.15
C TRP A 133 7.07 1.89 -7.72
N THR A 134 5.75 1.78 -7.63
CA THR A 134 5.02 1.42 -6.42
C THR A 134 3.79 0.59 -6.79
N PHE A 135 3.12 0.01 -5.80
CA PHE A 135 2.12 -1.03 -6.01
C PHE A 135 0.95 -0.89 -5.06
N GLY A 136 -0.20 -1.43 -5.47
CA GLY A 136 -1.37 -1.65 -4.63
C GLY A 136 -2.20 -2.83 -5.15
N MET A 137 -3.28 -3.14 -4.43
CA MET A 137 -4.25 -4.16 -4.83
C MET A 137 -5.64 -3.55 -4.88
N GLY A 138 -6.49 -4.12 -5.73
CA GLY A 138 -7.89 -3.77 -5.79
C GLY A 138 -8.60 -4.55 -6.88
N LYS A 139 -9.93 -4.62 -6.82
CA LYS A 139 -10.72 -5.37 -7.79
C LYS A 139 -10.94 -4.55 -9.06
N TRP A 140 -10.23 -4.84 -10.13
CA TRP A 140 -10.43 -4.17 -11.43
C TRP A 140 -11.41 -4.97 -12.29
N GLY A 141 -12.70 -4.62 -12.18
CA GLY A 141 -13.78 -5.26 -12.93
C GLY A 141 -14.16 -6.63 -12.35
N GLU A 142 -14.45 -7.59 -13.23
CA GLU A 142 -14.87 -8.93 -12.83
C GLU A 142 -13.68 -9.80 -12.38
N GLY A 143 -13.97 -10.73 -11.47
CA GLY A 143 -13.01 -11.67 -10.88
C GLY A 143 -13.32 -11.97 -9.41
N GLU A 144 -12.74 -13.02 -8.88
CA GLU A 144 -12.85 -13.37 -7.45
C GLU A 144 -11.70 -12.77 -6.65
N LYS A 145 -10.50 -12.75 -7.24
CA LYS A 145 -9.28 -12.27 -6.58
C LYS A 145 -8.97 -10.81 -6.95
N PRO A 146 -8.44 -10.01 -6.00
CA PRO A 146 -7.98 -8.66 -6.30
C PRO A 146 -6.85 -8.68 -7.32
N ASP A 147 -6.85 -7.68 -8.21
CA ASP A 147 -5.86 -7.47 -9.25
C ASP A 147 -4.68 -6.64 -8.71
N LEU A 148 -3.47 -6.83 -9.26
CA LEU A 148 -2.28 -6.06 -8.89
C LEU A 148 -2.21 -4.78 -9.72
N ILE A 149 -2.17 -3.63 -9.05
CA ILE A 149 -2.02 -2.32 -9.67
C ILE A 149 -0.58 -1.87 -9.46
N ALA A 150 0.20 -1.86 -10.54
CA ALA A 150 1.57 -1.37 -10.56
C ALA A 150 1.60 0.05 -11.14
N ILE A 151 2.21 0.97 -10.40
CA ILE A 151 2.27 2.40 -10.74
C ILE A 151 3.70 2.76 -11.03
N LYS A 152 3.97 3.15 -12.27
CA LYS A 152 5.28 3.66 -12.72
C LYS A 152 5.26 5.17 -12.64
N LYS A 153 5.92 5.70 -11.62
CA LYS A 153 5.94 7.12 -11.25
C LYS A 153 6.71 7.98 -12.25
N SER A 154 7.83 7.49 -12.76
CA SER A 154 8.73 8.26 -13.63
C SER A 154 9.57 7.37 -14.53
N SER A 155 10.41 7.96 -15.39
CA SER A 155 11.17 7.25 -16.43
C SER A 155 10.25 6.49 -17.39
N THR A 156 9.10 7.10 -17.68
CA THR A 156 8.06 6.61 -18.56
C THR A 156 8.29 7.08 -20.00
N VAL A 157 7.66 6.39 -20.94
CA VAL A 157 7.69 6.77 -22.35
C VAL A 157 6.77 7.97 -22.57
N THR A 158 5.64 7.99 -21.88
CA THR A 158 4.58 9.01 -22.01
C THR A 158 4.88 10.31 -21.29
N LYS A 159 5.91 10.36 -20.41
CA LYS A 159 6.20 11.50 -19.53
C LYS A 159 5.06 11.84 -18.57
N THR A 160 4.31 10.82 -18.20
CA THR A 160 3.25 10.85 -17.20
C THR A 160 3.44 9.69 -16.24
N THR A 161 2.77 9.70 -15.10
CA THR A 161 2.65 8.48 -14.29
C THR A 161 1.85 7.45 -15.10
N GLU A 162 2.34 6.22 -15.21
CA GLU A 162 1.70 5.11 -15.94
C GLU A 162 1.17 4.06 -14.95
N VAL A 163 0.04 3.42 -15.27
CA VAL A 163 -0.59 2.37 -14.46
C VAL A 163 -0.74 1.09 -15.28
N TYR A 164 -0.40 -0.03 -14.65
CA TYR A 164 -0.53 -1.39 -15.17
C TYR A 164 -1.38 -2.20 -14.21
N ILE A 165 -2.36 -2.94 -14.72
CA ILE A 165 -3.25 -3.77 -13.92
C ILE A 165 -3.08 -5.22 -14.36
N LEU A 166 -2.59 -6.07 -13.46
CA LEU A 166 -2.41 -7.50 -13.69
C LEU A 166 -3.51 -8.31 -13.02
N LYS A 167 -4.07 -9.27 -13.75
CA LYS A 167 -5.26 -10.03 -13.34
C LYS A 167 -4.99 -10.91 -12.12
N GLY A 168 -5.80 -10.77 -11.07
CA GLY A 168 -5.69 -11.58 -9.85
C GLY A 168 -5.96 -13.06 -10.08
N ASP A 169 -7.09 -13.39 -10.73
CA ASP A 169 -7.55 -14.78 -10.87
C ASP A 169 -6.59 -15.68 -11.66
N ASP A 170 -5.81 -15.11 -12.58
CA ASP A 170 -4.83 -15.86 -13.38
C ASP A 170 -3.42 -15.80 -12.80
N ARG A 171 -3.29 -15.32 -11.55
CA ARG A 171 -2.02 -15.19 -10.84
C ARG A 171 -1.08 -14.17 -11.52
N PHE A 172 -1.65 -13.02 -11.89
CA PHE A 172 -0.98 -11.85 -12.46
C PHE A 172 -0.28 -12.11 -13.81
N ARG A 173 -0.76 -13.09 -14.57
CA ARG A 173 -0.20 -13.47 -15.88
C ARG A 173 -0.66 -12.56 -17.00
N THR A 174 -1.90 -12.06 -16.92
CA THR A 174 -2.48 -11.18 -17.94
C THR A 174 -2.56 -9.75 -17.46
N ALA A 175 -2.11 -8.80 -18.28
CA ALA A 175 -2.40 -7.39 -18.07
C ALA A 175 -3.84 -7.07 -18.54
N LYS A 176 -4.70 -6.65 -17.62
CA LYS A 176 -6.05 -6.13 -17.90
C LYS A 176 -6.02 -4.72 -18.48
N LEU A 177 -5.04 -3.90 -18.05
CA LEU A 177 -4.88 -2.52 -18.49
C LEU A 177 -3.40 -2.12 -18.44
N GLN A 178 -2.99 -1.32 -19.42
CA GLN A 178 -1.77 -0.53 -19.39
C GLN A 178 -2.10 0.84 -19.95
N THR A 179 -1.95 1.90 -19.15
CA THR A 179 -2.33 3.26 -19.56
C THR A 179 -1.43 4.32 -18.93
N GLN A 180 -1.27 5.45 -19.63
CA GLN A 180 -0.86 6.69 -18.98
C GLN A 180 -1.97 7.22 -18.07
N THR A 181 -1.63 8.11 -17.16
CA THR A 181 -2.61 8.82 -16.33
C THR A 181 -2.60 10.32 -16.64
N ALA A 182 -3.57 11.06 -16.14
CA ALA A 182 -3.57 12.52 -16.23
C ALA A 182 -2.54 13.20 -15.30
N LEU A 183 -1.81 12.42 -14.49
CA LEU A 183 -0.75 12.92 -13.61
C LEU A 183 0.60 12.87 -14.33
N HIS A 184 1.36 13.97 -14.24
CA HIS A 184 2.74 14.03 -14.73
C HIS A 184 3.65 12.99 -14.03
N GLU A 185 4.88 12.83 -14.50
CA GLU A 185 5.85 12.02 -13.77
C GLU A 185 6.07 12.54 -12.35
N THR A 186 6.17 11.61 -11.40
CA THR A 186 6.30 11.88 -9.97
C THR A 186 7.61 11.32 -9.41
N ASP A 187 8.04 11.89 -8.27
CA ASP A 187 9.28 11.58 -7.59
C ASP A 187 9.02 11.16 -6.13
N SER A 188 10.06 11.19 -5.28
CA SER A 188 9.97 10.84 -3.85
C SER A 188 9.11 11.80 -3.02
N LYS A 189 8.67 12.93 -3.57
CA LYS A 189 7.77 13.88 -2.91
C LYS A 189 6.32 13.43 -3.00
N TRP A 190 6.04 12.39 -3.78
CA TRP A 190 4.72 11.81 -3.94
C TRP A 190 4.65 10.43 -3.30
N ASP A 191 3.58 10.19 -2.55
CA ASP A 191 3.14 8.85 -2.16
C ASP A 191 1.89 8.48 -2.94
N PHE A 192 1.64 7.17 -3.06
CA PHE A 192 0.49 6.64 -3.78
C PHE A 192 -0.22 5.60 -2.92
N VAL A 193 -1.54 5.64 -2.94
CA VAL A 193 -2.41 4.62 -2.36
C VAL A 193 -3.44 4.22 -3.41
N VAL A 194 -3.74 2.94 -3.50
CA VAL A 194 -4.81 2.41 -4.36
C VAL A 194 -5.98 2.06 -3.47
N ALA A 195 -7.13 2.66 -3.74
CA ALA A 195 -8.36 2.45 -2.98
C ALA A 195 -9.56 2.88 -3.82
N ASP A 196 -10.73 2.32 -3.58
CA ASP A 196 -11.98 2.86 -4.12
C ASP A 196 -12.31 4.15 -3.34
N TRP A 197 -11.90 5.30 -3.89
CA TRP A 197 -11.97 6.57 -3.17
C TRP A 197 -13.39 7.12 -3.15
N ASN A 198 -14.11 6.96 -4.27
CA ASN A 198 -15.46 7.49 -4.47
C ASN A 198 -16.60 6.47 -4.23
N GLY A 199 -16.29 5.21 -3.98
CA GLY A 199 -17.26 4.14 -3.71
C GLY A 199 -17.93 3.59 -4.98
N ASP A 200 -17.29 3.72 -6.15
CA ASP A 200 -17.84 3.25 -7.43
C ASP A 200 -17.55 1.78 -7.75
N GLY A 201 -16.83 1.10 -6.86
CA GLY A 201 -16.42 -0.29 -6.98
C GLY A 201 -15.17 -0.52 -7.83
N LYS A 202 -14.54 0.53 -8.35
CA LYS A 202 -13.25 0.45 -9.06
C LYS A 202 -12.15 1.16 -8.24
N PRO A 203 -10.94 0.56 -8.19
CA PRO A 203 -9.82 1.22 -7.53
C PRO A 203 -9.42 2.52 -8.22
N ASP A 204 -9.39 3.61 -7.45
CA ASP A 204 -8.83 4.89 -7.81
C ASP A 204 -7.34 4.98 -7.43
N LEU A 205 -6.63 5.93 -8.03
CA LEU A 205 -5.25 6.25 -7.67
C LEU A 205 -5.21 7.52 -6.82
N VAL A 206 -4.93 7.38 -5.53
CA VAL A 206 -4.79 8.50 -4.60
C VAL A 206 -3.31 8.90 -4.54
N ALA A 207 -2.96 10.01 -5.18
CA ALA A 207 -1.62 10.56 -5.24
C ALA A 207 -1.47 11.72 -4.24
N ILE A 208 -0.48 11.63 -3.36
CA ILE A 208 -0.30 12.53 -2.22
C ILE A 208 1.01 13.30 -2.39
N LYS A 209 0.92 14.59 -2.67
CA LYS A 209 2.07 15.48 -2.83
C LYS A 209 2.47 16.06 -1.48
N LYS A 210 3.59 15.59 -0.93
CA LYS A 210 4.03 15.85 0.45
C LYS A 210 4.86 17.12 0.62
N SER A 211 5.40 17.65 -0.47
CA SER A 211 6.27 18.82 -0.47
C SER A 211 6.31 19.50 -1.84
N GLU A 212 6.92 20.68 -1.92
CA GLU A 212 6.93 21.52 -3.14
C GLU A 212 5.52 21.77 -3.72
N THR A 213 4.54 21.86 -2.82
CA THR A 213 3.15 22.17 -3.09
C THR A 213 2.95 23.67 -3.24
N ALA A 214 1.96 24.08 -4.03
CA ALA A 214 1.67 25.50 -4.24
C ALA A 214 1.06 26.11 -2.97
N THR A 215 0.31 25.30 -2.21
CA THR A 215 -0.43 25.70 -1.01
C THR A 215 0.44 25.71 0.25
N LYS A 216 1.65 25.15 0.20
CA LYS A 216 2.52 24.85 1.36
C LYS A 216 1.93 23.82 2.34
N CYS A 217 0.80 23.23 2.01
CA CYS A 217 0.22 22.08 2.69
C CYS A 217 0.43 20.82 1.85
N THR A 218 0.26 19.64 2.42
CA THR A 218 0.20 18.40 1.65
C THR A 218 -1.07 18.43 0.77
N GLU A 219 -0.94 18.06 -0.50
CA GLU A 219 -2.04 18.04 -1.47
C GLU A 219 -2.41 16.60 -1.83
N VAL A 220 -3.69 16.34 -2.06
CA VAL A 220 -4.23 15.03 -2.47
C VAL A 220 -4.85 15.19 -3.84
N HIS A 221 -4.47 14.32 -4.75
CA HIS A 221 -4.94 14.28 -6.12
C HIS A 221 -5.43 12.86 -6.39
N VAL A 222 -6.72 12.70 -6.67
CA VAL A 222 -7.32 11.38 -6.93
C VAL A 222 -7.64 11.25 -8.40
N LEU A 223 -7.11 10.22 -9.04
CA LEU A 223 -7.41 9.88 -10.43
C LEU A 223 -8.38 8.71 -10.46
N SER A 224 -9.48 8.87 -11.19
CA SER A 224 -10.59 7.92 -11.14
C SER A 224 -10.28 6.64 -11.92
N GLY A 225 -10.48 5.47 -11.30
CA GLY A 225 -10.44 4.17 -11.95
C GLY A 225 -11.55 4.00 -12.98
N ALA A 226 -12.74 4.57 -12.75
CA ALA A 226 -13.83 4.55 -13.73
C ALA A 226 -13.44 5.22 -15.06
N SER A 227 -12.62 6.28 -15.02
CA SER A 227 -12.09 6.94 -16.23
C SER A 227 -10.78 6.33 -16.75
N SER A 228 -10.36 5.16 -16.24
CA SER A 228 -9.03 4.59 -16.51
C SER A 228 -7.90 5.59 -16.21
N PHE A 229 -8.03 6.30 -15.10
CA PHE A 229 -7.08 7.29 -14.57
C PHE A 229 -6.86 8.52 -15.47
N GLN A 230 -7.81 8.82 -16.37
CA GLN A 230 -7.73 9.98 -17.27
C GLN A 230 -8.31 11.26 -16.66
N GLU A 231 -9.09 11.15 -15.59
CA GLU A 231 -9.74 12.29 -14.94
C GLU A 231 -9.43 12.35 -13.45
N PHE A 232 -9.24 13.57 -12.95
CA PHE A 232 -9.14 13.82 -11.52
C PHE A 232 -10.54 13.91 -10.92
N SER A 233 -10.88 12.97 -10.04
CA SER A 233 -12.11 13.04 -9.24
C SER A 233 -11.96 13.99 -8.04
N LEU A 234 -10.72 14.21 -7.58
CA LEU A 234 -10.41 15.16 -6.51
C LEU A 234 -9.05 15.82 -6.71
N ARG A 235 -8.99 17.12 -6.38
CA ARG A 235 -7.74 17.84 -6.10
C ARG A 235 -7.99 18.73 -4.89
N ALA A 236 -7.34 18.45 -3.78
CA ALA A 236 -7.57 19.14 -2.52
C ALA A 236 -6.28 19.38 -1.75
N GLU A 237 -6.25 20.45 -0.96
CA GLU A 237 -5.25 20.61 0.10
C GLU A 237 -5.71 19.93 1.39
N THR A 238 -4.75 19.47 2.17
CA THR A 238 -4.98 18.93 3.50
C THR A 238 -4.65 19.98 4.56
N PRO A 239 -5.18 19.86 5.80
CA PRO A 239 -4.75 20.70 6.92
C PRO A 239 -3.31 20.38 7.39
N LEU A 240 -2.65 19.39 6.80
CA LEU A 240 -1.28 19.03 7.14
C LEU A 240 -0.31 19.96 6.40
N PHE A 241 0.56 20.66 7.14
CA PHE A 241 1.73 21.30 6.56
C PHE A 241 2.62 20.27 5.85
N LYS A 242 3.53 20.72 4.98
CA LYS A 242 4.44 19.85 4.20
C LYS A 242 4.94 18.68 5.04
N THR A 243 4.46 17.49 4.74
CA THR A 243 4.70 16.29 5.54
C THR A 243 6.06 15.66 5.26
N HIS A 244 6.67 15.96 4.11
CA HIS A 244 7.99 15.46 3.72
C HIS A 244 8.11 13.93 3.95
N GLY A 245 9.24 13.45 4.51
CA GLY A 245 9.44 12.05 4.89
C GLY A 245 9.00 11.71 6.32
N LEU A 246 8.26 12.60 6.99
CA LEU A 246 7.83 12.41 8.40
C LEU A 246 6.55 11.60 8.52
N PHE A 247 5.75 11.54 7.45
CA PHE A 247 4.47 10.86 7.42
C PHE A 247 4.47 9.65 6.49
N GLU A 248 3.62 8.69 6.83
CA GLU A 248 3.15 7.64 5.94
C GLU A 248 1.64 7.77 5.79
N PHE A 249 1.11 7.41 4.62
CA PHE A 249 -0.29 7.61 4.29
C PHE A 249 -0.98 6.28 3.98
N ALA A 250 -2.25 6.20 4.36
CA ALA A 250 -3.14 5.11 3.99
C ALA A 250 -4.54 5.66 3.70
N VAL A 251 -5.33 4.86 3.01
CA VAL A 251 -6.72 5.19 2.65
C VAL A 251 -7.60 4.04 3.08
N ALA A 252 -8.66 4.35 3.82
CA ALA A 252 -9.57 3.35 4.38
C ALA A 252 -10.87 4.03 4.82
N ASP A 253 -12.01 3.31 4.85
CA ASP A 253 -13.27 3.86 5.36
C ASP A 253 -13.25 3.88 6.90
N TRP A 254 -12.58 4.90 7.45
CA TRP A 254 -12.37 5.08 8.88
C TRP A 254 -13.68 5.43 9.59
N THR A 255 -14.55 6.19 8.92
CA THR A 255 -15.82 6.68 9.47
C THR A 255 -16.99 5.72 9.28
N ARG A 256 -16.85 4.69 8.45
CA ARG A 256 -17.87 3.70 8.08
C ARG A 256 -19.06 4.31 7.37
N ASN A 257 -18.80 5.30 6.52
CA ASN A 257 -19.83 5.98 5.74
C ASN A 257 -19.88 5.50 4.28
N GLY A 258 -19.10 4.46 3.93
CA GLY A 258 -18.99 3.94 2.57
C GLY A 258 -18.10 4.77 1.65
N LYS A 259 -17.41 5.80 2.18
CA LYS A 259 -16.41 6.59 1.46
C LYS A 259 -15.06 6.43 2.14
N SER A 260 -14.01 6.35 1.34
CA SER A 260 -12.66 6.25 1.87
C SER A 260 -12.21 7.55 2.55
N ASP A 261 -11.57 7.46 3.72
CA ASP A 261 -10.90 8.57 4.40
C ASP A 261 -9.40 8.55 4.09
N LEU A 262 -8.73 9.71 4.17
CA LEU A 262 -7.27 9.78 4.14
C LEU A 262 -6.73 9.74 5.58
N ILE A 263 -5.81 8.81 5.84
CA ILE A 263 -5.13 8.71 7.12
C ILE A 263 -3.65 8.99 6.94
N ALA A 264 -3.11 9.84 7.80
CA ALA A 264 -1.70 10.19 7.85
C ALA A 264 -1.11 9.81 9.21
N PHE A 265 -0.06 9.01 9.17
CA PHE A 265 0.72 8.58 10.33
C PHE A 265 1.96 9.44 10.45
N LYS A 266 2.01 10.35 11.42
CA LYS A 266 3.24 11.08 11.73
C LYS A 266 4.14 10.18 12.57
N LYS A 267 5.24 9.73 11.97
CA LYS A 267 6.10 8.69 12.56
C LYS A 267 7.25 9.23 13.41
N ARG A 268 7.64 10.48 13.20
CA ARG A 268 8.80 11.13 13.82
C ARG A 268 8.51 12.61 14.11
N GLU A 269 9.29 13.19 15.01
CA GLU A 269 9.16 14.60 15.41
C GLU A 269 7.74 14.92 15.91
N THR A 270 7.15 13.95 16.61
CA THR A 270 5.80 14.04 17.17
C THR A 270 5.82 14.88 18.43
N ALA A 271 4.72 15.59 18.72
CA ALA A 271 4.62 16.37 19.95
C ALA A 271 4.47 15.46 21.18
N THR A 272 3.96 14.24 20.96
CA THR A 272 3.65 13.28 22.03
C THR A 272 4.77 12.26 22.30
N GLY A 273 5.80 12.18 21.45
CA GLY A 273 6.81 11.11 21.51
C GLY A 273 6.28 9.74 21.10
N ASN A 274 5.10 9.69 20.48
CA ASN A 274 4.43 8.50 19.95
C ASN A 274 3.92 8.79 18.54
N THR A 275 3.76 7.76 17.71
CA THR A 275 3.17 7.93 16.37
C THR A 275 1.78 8.59 16.48
N GLU A 276 1.58 9.70 15.76
CA GLU A 276 0.32 10.45 15.74
C GLU A 276 -0.49 10.06 14.50
N VAL A 277 -1.81 9.85 14.66
CA VAL A 277 -2.72 9.50 13.57
C VAL A 277 -3.62 10.70 13.29
N HIS A 278 -3.62 11.17 12.05
CA HIS A 278 -4.48 12.25 11.57
C HIS A 278 -5.43 11.68 10.52
N VAL A 279 -6.74 11.85 10.74
CA VAL A 279 -7.78 11.37 9.83
C VAL A 279 -8.44 12.58 9.17
N MET A 280 -8.47 12.58 7.85
CA MET A 280 -9.09 13.60 7.02
C MET A 280 -10.24 12.95 6.27
N THR A 281 -11.45 13.32 6.67
CA THR A 281 -12.67 12.67 6.18
C THR A 281 -13.27 13.40 5.00
N GLN A 282 -13.77 12.64 4.02
CA GLN A 282 -14.59 13.19 2.96
C GLN A 282 -15.93 13.65 3.55
N LEU A 283 -16.24 14.94 3.42
CA LEU A 283 -17.54 15.47 3.81
C LEU A 283 -18.62 14.93 2.86
N VAL A 284 -19.80 14.63 3.42
CA VAL A 284 -20.93 13.96 2.79
C VAL A 284 -21.32 14.60 1.47
#